data_AF-A0A8S0ZGJ7-F1
#
_entry.id   AF-A0A8S0ZGJ7-F1
#
_cell.length_a   1.000
_cell.length_b   1.000
_cell.length_c   1.000
_cell.angle_alpha   90.00
_cell.angle_beta   90.00
_cell.angle_gamma   90.00
#
_symmetry.space_group_name_H-M   'P 1'
#
loop_
_entity.id
_entity.type
_entity.pdbx_description
1 polymer ?
#
loop_
_entity_poly.entity_id
_entity_poly.type
_entity_poly.pdbx_seq_one_letter_code
_entity_poly.pdbx_strand_id
1 'polypeptide(L)'
;MQAVDNNTGGLFFLDAPGGTGKTFVISLILATIRSRCDIALALASSGIAATLLDGGRTANSALKLPLNSNTIDTPTCNISRSNAMGKLLMQCKLIVWDECTMAHKKSLEALNFTLKDLRRNNNLFGGLMILLVGDFRQTLPVIPRGTPADELNACLKASPLWNNVKTLSLTTNMRVQLQNDQSAA
;
A
#
# COMPACT_ATOMS: atom_id res chain seq x y z
N MET A 1 14.25 1.77 -6.95
CA MET A 1 13.84 2.45 -8.19
C MET A 1 13.87 1.56 -9.42
N GLN A 2 14.88 0.67 -9.59
CA GLN A 2 15.00 -0.22 -10.76
C GLN A 2 13.71 -0.91 -11.25
N ALA A 3 12.83 -1.35 -10.33
CA ALA A 3 11.57 -1.99 -10.73
C ALA A 3 10.57 -1.04 -11.40
N VAL A 4 10.57 0.25 -11.01
CA VAL A 4 9.81 1.31 -11.67
C VAL A 4 10.44 1.62 -13.02
N ASP A 5 11.76 1.83 -13.05
CA ASP A 5 12.50 2.22 -14.25
C ASP A 5 12.38 1.15 -15.36
N ASN A 6 12.47 -0.12 -14.99
CA ASN A 6 12.39 -1.25 -15.92
C ASN A 6 10.95 -1.72 -16.18
N ASN A 7 9.94 -1.07 -15.59
CA ASN A 7 8.53 -1.49 -15.63
C ASN A 7 8.30 -2.98 -15.31
N THR A 8 9.11 -3.54 -14.42
CA THR A 8 8.97 -4.95 -14.01
C THR A 8 7.85 -5.14 -12.98
N GLY A 9 7.37 -4.04 -12.39
CA GLY A 9 6.31 -4.03 -11.40
C GLY A 9 6.74 -4.71 -10.11
N GLY A 10 5.79 -5.40 -9.46
CA GLY A 10 6.06 -6.26 -8.32
C GLY A 10 5.44 -5.77 -7.02
N LEU A 11 5.46 -6.64 -6.03
CA LEU A 11 4.89 -6.41 -4.71
C LEU A 11 6.01 -6.36 -3.67
N PHE A 12 6.15 -5.22 -3.01
CA PHE A 12 7.15 -4.99 -1.99
C PHE A 12 6.47 -4.68 -0.67
N PHE A 13 7.07 -5.12 0.43
CA PHE A 13 6.67 -4.73 1.77
C PHE A 13 7.86 -4.09 2.48
N LEU A 14 7.68 -2.86 2.97
CA LEU A 14 8.66 -2.18 3.80
C LEU A 14 8.21 -2.31 5.26
N ASP A 15 8.88 -3.19 6.00
CA ASP A 15 8.76 -3.33 7.45
C ASP A 15 9.45 -2.14 8.11
N ALA A 16 8.65 -1.24 8.67
CA ALA A 16 9.13 0.02 9.20
C ALA A 16 8.61 0.23 10.64
N PRO A 17 9.37 -0.23 11.66
CA PRO A 17 9.09 0.05 13.07
C PRO A 17 8.83 1.54 13.35
N GLY A 18 8.09 1.81 14.42
CA GLY A 18 7.86 3.17 14.90
C GLY A 18 9.17 3.95 15.11
N GLY A 19 9.25 5.15 14.52
CA GLY A 19 10.42 6.03 14.67
C GLY A 19 11.54 5.81 13.64
N THR A 20 11.41 4.88 12.70
CA THR A 20 12.46 4.57 11.70
C THR A 20 12.50 5.50 10.48
N GLY A 21 11.65 6.54 10.44
CA GLY A 21 11.59 7.45 9.29
C GLY A 21 10.72 6.97 8.12
N LYS A 22 9.79 6.03 8.37
CA LYS A 22 8.82 5.50 7.40
C LYS A 22 8.24 6.57 6.46
N THR A 23 7.60 7.60 7.02
CA THR A 23 6.95 8.67 6.26
C THR A 23 7.94 9.44 5.40
N PHE A 24 9.15 9.71 5.91
CA PHE A 24 10.19 10.38 5.14
C PHE A 24 10.60 9.56 3.91
N VAL A 25 10.84 8.26 4.08
CA VAL A 25 11.20 7.36 2.97
C VAL A 25 10.08 7.28 1.93
N ILE A 26 8.83 7.15 2.37
CA ILE A 26 7.66 7.15 1.47
C ILE A 26 7.60 8.44 0.66
N SER A 27 7.68 9.60 1.33
CA SER A 27 7.61 10.91 0.70
C SER A 27 8.73 11.12 -0.31
N LEU A 28 9.95 10.67 0.00
CA LEU A 28 11.09 10.75 -0.93
C LEU A 28 10.85 9.88 -2.17
N ILE A 29 10.36 8.66 -2.01
CA ILE A 29 10.05 7.76 -3.14
C ILE A 29 8.96 8.38 -4.03
N LEU A 30 7.87 8.87 -3.44
CA LEU A 30 6.78 9.52 -4.16
C LEU A 30 7.28 10.75 -4.94
N ALA A 31 8.03 11.63 -4.27
CA ALA A 31 8.59 12.85 -4.88
C ALA A 31 9.54 12.52 -6.04
N THR A 32 10.38 11.50 -5.90
CA THR A 32 11.35 11.12 -6.94
C THR A 32 10.68 10.57 -8.20
N ILE A 33 9.53 9.90 -8.10
CA ILE A 33 8.77 9.46 -9.27
C ILE A 33 8.01 10.64 -9.88
N ARG A 34 7.34 11.44 -9.04
CA ARG A 34 6.55 12.59 -9.50
C ARG A 34 7.39 13.67 -10.16
N SER A 35 8.65 13.86 -9.74
CA SER A 35 9.58 14.81 -10.36
C SER A 35 9.94 14.45 -11.81
N ARG A 36 9.69 13.20 -12.22
CA ARG A 36 9.86 12.71 -13.60
C ARG A 36 8.57 12.81 -14.42
N CYS A 37 7.55 13.51 -13.90
CA CYS A 37 6.21 13.59 -14.46
C CYS A 37 5.46 12.25 -14.53
N ASP A 38 5.93 11.24 -13.80
CA ASP A 38 5.25 9.95 -13.67
C ASP A 38 4.20 9.98 -12.55
N ILE A 39 3.18 9.12 -12.66
CA ILE A 39 2.08 9.07 -11.69
C ILE A 39 2.43 8.09 -10.56
N ALA A 40 2.63 8.61 -9.35
CA ALA A 40 2.73 7.82 -8.12
C ALA A 40 1.60 8.17 -7.15
N LEU A 41 0.81 7.17 -6.76
CA LEU A 41 -0.33 7.33 -5.86
C LEU A 41 0.08 7.03 -4.42
N ALA A 42 -0.32 7.92 -3.51
CA ALA A 42 -0.14 7.77 -2.07
C ALA A 42 -1.47 7.36 -1.45
N LEU A 43 -1.55 6.12 -0.98
CA LEU A 43 -2.70 5.57 -0.28
C LEU A 43 -2.32 5.29 1.17
N ALA A 44 -3.30 5.36 2.06
CA ALA A 44 -3.14 4.91 3.44
C ALA A 44 -4.40 4.22 3.96
N SER A 45 -4.28 3.37 4.98
CA SER A 45 -5.45 2.70 5.58
C SER A 45 -6.28 3.60 6.49
N SER A 46 -5.69 4.65 7.07
CA SER A 46 -6.39 5.62 7.92
C SER A 46 -6.38 7.03 7.34
N GLY A 47 -7.36 7.85 7.71
CA GLY A 47 -7.45 9.25 7.28
C GLY A 47 -6.26 10.07 7.75
N ILE A 48 -5.85 9.90 9.01
CA ILE A 48 -4.69 10.62 9.59
C ILE A 48 -3.41 10.26 8.83
N ALA A 49 -3.14 8.97 8.59
CA ALA A 49 -1.97 8.55 7.82
C ALA A 49 -1.99 9.13 6.38
N ALA A 50 -3.16 9.18 5.75
CA ALA A 50 -3.28 9.78 4.42
C ALA A 50 -2.91 11.28 4.41
N THR A 51 -3.26 12.03 5.46
CA THR A 51 -2.93 13.48 5.53
C THR A 51 -1.43 13.76 5.66
N LEU A 52 -0.63 12.77 6.09
CA LEU A 52 0.82 12.90 6.21
C LEU A 52 1.56 12.74 4.88
N LEU A 53 0.86 12.31 3.83
CA LEU A 53 1.42 12.07 2.51
C LEU A 53 0.91 13.11 1.51
N ASP A 54 1.81 13.68 0.71
CA ASP A 54 1.43 14.62 -0.34
C ASP A 54 0.50 13.95 -1.37
N GLY A 55 -0.67 14.57 -1.59
CA GLY A 55 -1.75 14.01 -2.40
C GLY A 55 -2.35 12.71 -1.84
N GLY A 56 -2.12 12.40 -0.57
CA GLY A 56 -2.56 11.18 0.09
C GLY A 56 -4.08 11.05 0.19
N ARG A 57 -4.58 9.82 0.03
CA ARG A 57 -5.99 9.48 0.22
C ARG A 57 -6.13 8.16 0.96
N THR A 58 -7.27 7.96 1.62
CA THR A 58 -7.55 6.64 2.20
C THR A 58 -7.75 5.62 1.08
N ALA A 59 -7.22 4.41 1.26
CA ALA A 59 -7.36 3.33 0.27
C ALA A 59 -8.84 3.03 0.01
N ASN A 60 -9.68 3.03 1.05
CA ASN A 60 -11.13 2.85 0.91
C ASN A 60 -11.77 3.87 -0.04
N SER A 61 -11.45 5.16 0.12
CA SER A 61 -12.05 6.22 -0.72
C SER A 61 -11.47 6.23 -2.13
N ALA A 62 -10.15 6.08 -2.26
CA ALA A 62 -9.46 6.13 -3.54
C ALA A 62 -9.80 4.91 -4.42
N LEU A 63 -9.80 3.72 -3.83
CA LEU A 63 -10.02 2.46 -4.54
C LEU A 63 -11.49 2.05 -4.59
N LYS A 64 -12.39 2.71 -3.84
CA LYS A 64 -13.80 2.31 -3.70
C LYS A 64 -13.90 0.81 -3.35
N LEU A 65 -13.17 0.43 -2.29
CA LEU A 65 -13.07 -0.96 -1.85
C LEU A 65 -14.46 -1.52 -1.46
N PRO A 66 -14.75 -2.79 -1.77
CA PRO A 66 -16.03 -3.40 -1.44
C PRO A 66 -16.18 -3.54 0.07
N LEU A 67 -17.25 -2.96 0.64
CA LEU A 67 -17.54 -3.01 2.07
C LEU A 67 -17.97 -4.42 2.55
N ASN A 68 -18.53 -5.25 1.65
CA ASN A 68 -19.04 -6.59 1.95
C ASN A 68 -18.14 -7.67 1.30
N SER A 69 -16.86 -7.70 1.64
CA SER A 69 -15.85 -8.55 0.98
C SER A 69 -15.79 -10.01 1.46
N ASN A 70 -16.59 -10.39 2.45
CA ASN A 70 -16.56 -11.75 3.03
C ASN A 70 -17.32 -12.81 2.20
N THR A 71 -18.13 -12.39 1.22
CA THR A 71 -19.00 -13.30 0.44
C THR A 71 -18.61 -13.44 -1.03
N ILE A 72 -17.59 -12.71 -1.50
CA ILE A 72 -17.20 -12.67 -2.92
C ILE A 72 -15.84 -13.32 -3.08
N ASP A 73 -15.78 -14.38 -3.88
CA ASP A 73 -14.53 -15.11 -4.17
C ASP A 73 -13.51 -14.24 -4.92
N THR A 74 -14.00 -13.39 -5.82
CA THR A 74 -13.22 -12.44 -6.61
C THR A 74 -13.64 -10.99 -6.29
N PRO A 75 -13.24 -10.44 -5.13
CA PRO A 75 -13.59 -9.07 -4.81
C PRO A 75 -12.96 -8.14 -5.86
N THR A 76 -13.67 -7.10 -6.27
CA THR A 76 -13.17 -6.08 -7.19
C THR A 76 -13.45 -4.69 -6.62
N CYS A 77 -12.61 -3.74 -6.98
CA CYS A 77 -12.81 -2.33 -6.67
C CYS A 77 -13.90 -1.78 -7.59
N ASN A 78 -14.77 -0.91 -7.09
CA ASN A 78 -15.81 -0.29 -7.91
C ASN A 78 -15.24 0.87 -8.78
N ILE A 79 -14.32 0.54 -9.68
CA ILE A 79 -13.61 1.47 -10.56
C ILE A 79 -13.68 0.96 -11.99
N SER A 80 -14.34 1.73 -12.86
CA SER A 80 -14.32 1.51 -14.30
C SER A 80 -13.15 2.24 -14.98
N ARG A 81 -12.79 1.81 -16.20
CA ARG A 81 -11.81 2.50 -17.04
C ARG A 81 -12.19 3.94 -17.41
N SER A 82 -13.48 4.23 -17.53
CA SER A 82 -13.97 5.57 -17.91
C SER A 82 -13.81 6.59 -16.78
N ASN A 83 -13.79 6.13 -15.53
CA ASN A 83 -13.64 6.99 -14.36
C ASN A 83 -12.23 7.61 -14.29
N ALA A 84 -12.14 8.83 -13.73
CA ALA A 84 -10.86 9.53 -13.57
C ALA A 84 -9.81 8.71 -12.82
N MET A 85 -10.20 8.05 -11.72
CA MET A 85 -9.30 7.15 -10.99
C MET A 85 -8.89 5.93 -11.82
N GLY A 86 -9.79 5.37 -12.63
CA GLY A 86 -9.44 4.28 -13.54
C GLY A 86 -8.38 4.69 -14.55
N LYS A 87 -8.50 5.89 -15.13
CA LYS A 87 -7.47 6.47 -16.02
C LYS A 87 -6.13 6.65 -15.31
N LEU A 88 -6.13 7.19 -14.08
CA LEU A 88 -4.93 7.31 -13.26
C LEU A 88 -4.30 5.93 -12.98
N LEU A 89 -5.10 4.94 -12.57
CA LEU A 89 -4.62 3.59 -12.27
C LEU A 89 -4.11 2.84 -13.51
N MET A 90 -4.48 3.22 -14.72
CA MET A 90 -3.91 2.67 -15.96
C MET A 90 -2.52 3.24 -16.28
N GLN A 91 -2.28 4.51 -15.95
CA GLN A 91 -1.03 5.22 -16.26
C GLN A 91 -0.04 5.24 -15.09
N CYS A 92 -0.50 4.91 -13.88
CA CYS A 92 0.30 4.88 -12.66
C CYS A 92 1.57 4.01 -12.79
N LYS A 93 2.65 4.41 -12.13
CA LYS A 93 3.91 3.66 -12.06
C LYS A 93 4.14 3.03 -10.68
N LEU A 94 3.61 3.66 -9.63
CA LEU A 94 3.74 3.20 -8.25
C LEU A 94 2.47 3.51 -7.45
N ILE A 95 2.00 2.54 -6.68
CA ILE A 95 1.11 2.78 -5.55
C ILE A 95 1.89 2.50 -4.27
N VAL A 96 1.96 3.50 -3.38
CA VAL A 96 2.37 3.29 -2.00
C VAL A 96 1.12 3.15 -1.14
N TRP A 97 1.09 2.15 -0.27
CA TRP A 97 0.01 1.95 0.70
C TRP A 97 0.59 1.95 2.12
N ASP A 98 0.46 3.08 2.82
CA ASP A 98 0.89 3.24 4.21
C ASP A 98 -0.15 2.70 5.21
N GLU A 99 0.34 2.26 6.37
CA GLU A 99 -0.42 1.51 7.37
C GLU A 99 -1.18 0.32 6.75
N CYS A 100 -0.54 -0.38 5.81
CA CYS A 100 -1.17 -1.48 5.09
C CYS A 100 -1.60 -2.63 6.01
N THR A 101 -1.01 -2.75 7.20
CA THR A 101 -1.29 -3.82 8.17
C THR A 101 -2.71 -3.78 8.72
N MET A 102 -3.35 -2.60 8.71
CA MET A 102 -4.75 -2.42 9.06
C MET A 102 -5.71 -2.88 7.95
N ALA A 103 -5.22 -3.12 6.74
CA ALA A 103 -6.05 -3.47 5.61
C ALA A 103 -6.38 -4.97 5.61
N HIS A 104 -7.65 -5.28 5.32
CA HIS A 104 -8.09 -6.65 5.10
C HIS A 104 -7.44 -7.22 3.82
N LYS A 105 -7.04 -8.49 3.82
CA LYS A 105 -6.41 -9.15 2.66
C LYS A 105 -7.24 -9.07 1.38
N LYS A 106 -8.57 -9.14 1.53
CA LYS A 106 -9.52 -9.01 0.41
C LYS A 106 -9.40 -7.67 -0.30
N SER A 107 -9.00 -6.60 0.39
CA SER A 107 -8.76 -5.29 -0.23
C SER A 107 -7.55 -5.31 -1.16
N LEU A 108 -6.47 -6.00 -0.76
CA LEU A 108 -5.28 -6.17 -1.60
C LEU A 108 -5.59 -7.10 -2.80
N GLU A 109 -6.33 -8.18 -2.57
CA GLU A 109 -6.81 -9.08 -3.62
C GLU A 109 -7.70 -8.34 -4.64
N ALA A 110 -8.61 -7.50 -4.15
CA ALA A 110 -9.48 -6.69 -5.00
C ALA A 110 -8.70 -5.71 -5.86
N LEU A 111 -7.70 -5.05 -5.28
CA LEU A 111 -6.81 -4.17 -6.02
C LEU A 111 -6.07 -4.94 -7.13
N ASN A 112 -5.56 -6.14 -6.83
CA ASN A 112 -4.89 -6.98 -7.83
C ASN A 112 -5.82 -7.35 -8.99
N PHE A 113 -7.02 -7.86 -8.73
CA PHE A 113 -7.97 -8.20 -9.81
C PHE A 113 -8.36 -6.98 -10.64
N THR A 114 -8.66 -5.87 -9.97
CA THR A 114 -9.03 -4.62 -10.64
C THR A 114 -7.91 -4.11 -11.54
N LEU A 115 -6.66 -4.11 -11.07
CA LEU A 115 -5.54 -3.61 -11.87
C LEU A 115 -5.23 -4.53 -13.06
N LYS A 116 -5.39 -5.86 -12.91
CA LYS A 116 -5.27 -6.78 -14.04
C LYS A 116 -6.29 -6.46 -15.14
N ASP A 117 -7.54 -6.25 -14.76
CA ASP A 117 -8.60 -5.86 -15.70
C ASP A 117 -8.33 -4.47 -16.32
N LEU A 118 -8.13 -3.44 -15.50
CA LEU A 118 -7.89 -2.06 -15.94
C LEU A 118 -6.66 -1.94 -16.84
N ARG A 119 -5.65 -2.78 -16.69
CA ARG A 119 -4.43 -2.75 -17.50
C ARG A 119 -4.39 -3.79 -18.62
N ARG A 120 -5.37 -4.70 -18.70
CA ARG A 120 -5.36 -5.85 -19.64
C ARG A 120 -4.05 -6.65 -19.54
N ASN A 121 -3.58 -6.85 -18.32
CA ASN A 121 -2.32 -7.53 -18.04
C ASN A 121 -2.53 -8.52 -16.90
N ASN A 122 -2.27 -9.80 -17.13
CA ASN A 122 -2.50 -10.86 -16.16
C ASN A 122 -1.40 -10.98 -15.09
N ASN A 123 -0.30 -10.23 -15.22
CA ASN A 123 0.75 -10.13 -14.22
C ASN A 123 0.21 -9.56 -12.90
N LEU A 124 0.93 -9.79 -11.80
CA LEU A 124 0.58 -9.27 -10.48
C LEU A 124 0.31 -7.75 -10.55
N PHE A 125 -0.84 -7.31 -10.04
CA PHE A 125 -1.34 -5.94 -10.10
C PHE A 125 -1.32 -5.30 -11.51
N GLY A 126 -1.50 -6.10 -12.57
CA GLY A 126 -1.45 -5.61 -13.94
C GLY A 126 -0.06 -5.08 -14.36
N GLY A 127 1.01 -5.54 -13.69
CA GLY A 127 2.37 -5.06 -13.91
C GLY A 127 2.71 -3.75 -13.16
N LEU A 128 1.79 -3.24 -12.33
CA LEU A 128 2.04 -2.07 -11.49
C LEU A 128 2.93 -2.44 -10.29
N MET A 129 3.84 -1.55 -9.90
CA MET A 129 4.57 -1.69 -8.65
C MET A 129 3.69 -1.28 -7.47
N ILE A 130 3.58 -2.15 -6.47
CA ILE A 130 2.91 -1.88 -5.20
C ILE A 130 3.96 -1.91 -4.09
N LEU A 131 4.06 -0.81 -3.35
CA LEU A 131 4.85 -0.72 -2.12
C LEU A 131 3.91 -0.66 -0.93
N LEU A 132 3.78 -1.77 -0.22
CA LEU A 132 3.09 -1.84 1.06
C LEU A 132 4.04 -1.39 2.15
N VAL A 133 3.58 -0.55 3.07
CA VAL A 133 4.39 -0.06 4.18
C VAL A 133 3.61 -0.13 5.47
N GLY A 134 4.26 -0.60 6.53
CA GLY A 134 3.65 -0.64 7.84
C GLY A 134 4.46 -1.45 8.83
N ASP A 135 3.81 -1.76 9.94
CA ASP A 135 4.41 -2.47 11.07
C ASP A 135 3.39 -3.47 11.63
N PHE A 136 3.61 -4.77 11.39
CA PHE A 136 2.71 -5.82 11.89
C PHE A 136 2.74 -5.98 13.41
N ARG A 137 3.65 -5.28 14.10
CA ARG A 137 3.71 -5.19 15.56
C ARG A 137 2.77 -4.10 16.11
N GLN A 138 2.12 -3.33 15.23
CA GLN A 138 1.13 -2.31 15.59
C GLN A 138 -0.30 -2.85 15.39
N THR A 139 -1.15 -2.13 14.66
CA THR A 139 -2.55 -2.45 14.47
C THR A 139 -2.75 -3.42 13.30
N LEU A 140 -3.51 -4.48 13.58
CA LEU A 140 -4.01 -5.44 12.61
C LEU A 140 -5.41 -5.01 12.10
N PRO A 141 -5.99 -5.69 11.09
CA PRO A 141 -7.32 -5.36 10.61
C PRO A 141 -8.37 -5.55 11.70
N VAL A 142 -9.26 -4.57 11.86
CA VAL A 142 -10.34 -4.63 12.85
C VAL A 142 -11.45 -5.52 12.33
N ILE A 143 -11.74 -6.62 13.04
CA ILE A 143 -12.86 -7.53 12.74
C ILE A 143 -13.91 -7.42 13.86
N PRO A 144 -15.02 -6.69 13.64
CA PRO A 144 -16.05 -6.52 14.66
C PRO A 144 -16.62 -7.87 15.09
N ARG A 145 -16.57 -8.16 16.40
CA ARG A 145 -17.02 -9.44 16.98
C ARG A 145 -16.25 -10.67 16.46
N GLY A 146 -15.05 -10.46 15.91
CA GLY A 146 -14.18 -11.54 15.45
C GLY A 146 -13.36 -12.15 16.60
N THR A 147 -12.83 -13.33 16.32
CA THR A 147 -11.82 -14.00 17.16
C THR A 147 -10.40 -13.58 16.73
N PRO A 148 -9.36 -13.82 17.54
CA PRO A 148 -7.97 -13.62 17.11
C PRO A 148 -7.62 -14.41 15.84
N ALA A 149 -8.24 -15.57 15.63
CA ALA A 149 -8.05 -16.34 14.40
C ALA A 149 -8.65 -15.61 13.18
N ASP A 150 -9.77 -14.92 13.35
CA ASP A 150 -10.39 -14.12 12.27
C ASP A 150 -9.51 -12.92 11.92
N GLU A 151 -8.91 -12.24 12.90
CA GLU A 151 -7.97 -11.15 12.66
C GLU A 151 -6.72 -11.62 11.91
N LEU A 152 -6.14 -12.76 12.31
CA LEU A 152 -5.02 -13.37 11.59
C LEU A 152 -5.39 -13.79 10.16
N ASN A 153 -6.59 -14.36 9.99
CA ASN A 153 -7.10 -14.71 8.66
C ASN A 153 -7.37 -13.49 7.79
N ALA A 154 -7.70 -12.35 8.38
CA ALA A 154 -7.91 -11.08 7.69
C ALA A 154 -6.61 -10.37 7.31
N CYS A 155 -5.50 -10.64 8.02
CA CYS A 155 -4.20 -10.02 7.75
C CYS A 155 -3.71 -10.24 6.31
N LEU A 156 -3.00 -9.25 5.76
CA LEU A 156 -2.38 -9.35 4.44
C LEU A 156 -1.48 -10.58 4.28
N LYS A 157 -0.79 -11.00 5.35
CA LYS A 157 0.06 -12.20 5.38
C LYS A 157 -0.70 -13.50 5.07
N ALA A 158 -2.01 -13.53 5.31
CA ALA A 158 -2.86 -14.69 5.01
C ALA A 158 -3.41 -14.66 3.57
N SER A 159 -3.01 -13.70 2.74
CA SER A 159 -3.33 -13.67 1.31
C SER A 159 -2.36 -14.55 0.51
N PRO A 160 -2.82 -15.28 -0.52
CA PRO A 160 -1.93 -15.95 -1.47
C PRO A 160 -0.96 -14.99 -2.18
N LEU A 161 -1.35 -13.72 -2.32
CA LEU A 161 -0.50 -12.68 -2.92
C LEU A 161 0.76 -12.43 -2.09
N TRP A 162 0.71 -12.69 -0.77
CA TRP A 162 1.83 -12.44 0.13
C TRP A 162 3.07 -13.28 -0.21
N ASN A 163 2.88 -14.45 -0.81
CA ASN A 163 3.99 -15.32 -1.26
C ASN A 163 4.89 -14.67 -2.33
N ASN A 164 4.42 -13.59 -2.98
CA ASN A 164 5.16 -12.85 -4.00
C ASN A 164 5.82 -11.57 -3.45
N VAL A 165 5.67 -11.29 -2.15
CA VAL A 165 6.19 -10.08 -1.51
C VAL A 165 7.71 -10.16 -1.39
N LYS A 166 8.38 -9.08 -1.80
CA LYS A 166 9.77 -8.80 -1.44
C LYS A 166 9.82 -7.89 -0.23
N THR A 167 10.33 -8.40 0.89
CA THR A 167 10.43 -7.63 2.14
C THR A 167 11.70 -6.79 2.16
N LEU A 168 11.55 -5.54 2.58
CA LEU A 168 12.59 -4.57 2.90
C LEU A 168 12.37 -4.14 4.36
N SER A 169 13.42 -3.73 5.07
CA SER A 169 13.30 -3.35 6.48
C SER A 169 14.04 -2.06 6.77
N LEU A 170 13.43 -1.18 7.57
CA LEU A 170 14.13 -0.10 8.24
C LEU A 170 14.49 -0.55 9.66
N THR A 171 15.76 -0.51 10.00
CA THR A 171 16.26 -1.06 11.28
C THR A 171 16.64 0.03 12.27
N THR A 172 17.06 1.20 11.79
CA THR A 172 17.55 2.30 12.64
C THR A 172 16.40 3.19 13.11
N ASN A 173 16.28 3.35 14.43
CA ASN A 173 15.30 4.26 15.03
C ASN A 173 15.82 5.71 15.01
N MET A 174 15.48 6.42 13.93
CA MET A 174 15.87 7.82 13.72
C MET A 174 15.31 8.76 14.79
N ARG A 175 14.10 8.50 15.31
CA ARG A 175 13.49 9.35 16.35
C ARG A 175 14.32 9.38 17.63
N VAL A 176 14.82 8.22 18.07
CA VAL A 176 15.66 8.11 19.26
C VAL A 176 17.07 8.64 18.99
N GLN A 177 17.62 8.35 17.81
CA GLN A 177 18.98 8.76 17.46
C GLN A 177 19.13 10.28 17.38
N LEU A 178 18.14 10.98 16.80
CA LEU A 178 18.14 12.44 16.71
C LEU A 178 17.96 13.12 18.07
N GLN A 179 17.34 12.46 19.06
CA GLN A 179 17.25 13.00 20.42
C GLN A 179 18.58 12.95 21.19
N ASN A 180 19.47 12.03 20.81
CA ASN A 180 20.80 11.91 21.41
C ASN A 180 21.82 12.81 20.70
N ASP A 181 21.45 13.45 19.59
CA ASP A 181 22.32 14.32 18.81
C ASP A 181 22.12 15.77 19.26
N GLN A 182 23.03 16.27 20.10
CA GLN A 182 22.97 17.65 20.64
C GLN A 182 23.08 18.74 19.55
N SER A 183 23.38 18.34 18.31
CA SER A 183 23.48 19.22 17.14
C SER A 183 22.19 19.33 16.32
N ALA A 184 21.16 18.54 16.64
CA ALA A 184 19.90 18.46 15.89
C ALA A 184 18.76 19.36 16.44
N ALA A 185 19.08 20.27 17.35
CA ALA A 185 18.15 21.26 17.92
C ALA A 185 18.22 22.62 17.20
#